data_AF-A0A8W8J4V1-F1
#
_entry.id   AF-A0A8W8J4V1-F1
#
_cell.length_a   1.000
_cell.length_b   1.000
_cell.length_c   1.000
_cell.angle_alpha   90.00
_cell.angle_beta   90.00
_cell.angle_gamma   90.00
#
_symmetry.space_group_name_H-M   'P 1'
#
loop_
_entity.id
_entity.type
_entity.pdbx_description
1 polymer ?
#
loop_
_entity_poly.entity_id
_entity_poly.type
_entity_poly.pdbx_seq_one_letter_code
_entity_poly.pdbx_strand_id
1 'polypeptide(L)'
;MAYGEGIPGITAEQFYDVEVSHVYKGDVAEGTFRVYSEGPESACGADLDVNKVYLLNGNLSGGALLLRYCDLVSKLPLNFPDWVFPLETYYDCRCKVPRYYSGEGKPKNSCVYSERFRCLPGSGALGDLAECRYSDQVDDCEWQC
;
A
#
# COMPACT_ATOMS: atom_id res chain seq x y z
N MET A 1 -9.99 -30.09 2.11
CA MET A 1 -9.34 -28.78 1.89
C MET A 1 -8.41 -28.97 0.71
N ALA A 2 -8.70 -28.31 -0.42
CA ALA A 2 -7.91 -28.43 -1.63
C ALA A 2 -6.75 -27.43 -1.56
N TYR A 3 -5.53 -27.93 -1.46
CA TYR A 3 -4.31 -27.12 -1.54
C TYR A 3 -4.24 -26.54 -2.96
N GLY A 4 -4.26 -25.21 -3.06
CA GLY A 4 -4.31 -24.50 -4.34
C GLY A 4 -3.12 -24.84 -5.23
N GLU A 5 -3.39 -24.92 -6.54
CA GLU A 5 -2.39 -25.11 -7.59
C GLU A 5 -1.24 -24.11 -7.39
N GLY A 6 -0.05 -24.64 -7.12
CA GLY A 6 1.12 -23.84 -6.78
C GLY A 6 1.60 -23.03 -7.98
N ILE A 7 1.50 -21.70 -7.88
CA ILE A 7 2.22 -20.79 -8.76
C ILE A 7 3.72 -20.88 -8.39
N PRO A 8 4.64 -21.12 -9.34
CA PRO A 8 6.06 -21.20 -9.05
C PRO A 8 6.56 -19.94 -8.30
N GLY A 9 7.05 -20.15 -7.07
CA GLY A 9 7.57 -19.07 -6.21
C GLY A 9 6.60 -18.48 -5.19
N ILE A 10 5.35 -18.98 -5.11
CA ILE A 10 4.37 -18.56 -4.09
C ILE A 10 4.07 -19.75 -3.16
N THR A 11 4.45 -19.63 -1.88
CA THR A 11 4.19 -20.62 -0.82
C THR A 11 2.94 -20.25 -0.01
N ALA A 12 1.84 -19.91 -0.68
CA ALA A 12 0.64 -19.46 -0.01
C ALA A 12 -0.24 -20.62 0.49
N GLU A 13 -0.76 -20.48 1.71
CA GLU A 13 -1.64 -21.47 2.35
C GLU A 13 -3.13 -21.12 2.20
N GLN A 14 -3.44 -19.88 1.82
CA GLN A 14 -4.81 -19.41 1.59
C GLN A 14 -4.89 -18.52 0.34
N PHE A 15 -6.08 -18.49 -0.27
CA PHE A 15 -6.38 -17.62 -1.41
C PHE A 15 -7.80 -17.08 -1.34
N TYR A 16 -8.00 -15.93 -1.99
CA TYR A 16 -9.25 -15.21 -2.12
C TYR A 16 -9.47 -14.89 -3.59
N ASP A 17 -10.64 -15.24 -4.12
CA ASP A 17 -11.11 -14.69 -5.39
C ASP A 17 -11.81 -13.36 -5.07
N VAL A 18 -11.22 -12.25 -5.50
CA VAL A 18 -11.72 -10.90 -5.22
C VAL A 18 -12.24 -10.27 -6.51
N GLU A 19 -13.29 -9.47 -6.39
CA GLU A 19 -13.78 -8.68 -7.51
C GLU A 19 -13.09 -7.31 -7.50
N VAL A 20 -12.24 -7.06 -8.50
CA VAL A 20 -11.51 -5.81 -8.65
C VAL A 20 -12.44 -4.78 -9.28
N SER A 21 -12.91 -3.84 -8.46
CA SER A 21 -13.78 -2.75 -8.91
C SER A 21 -13.02 -1.54 -9.46
N HIS A 22 -11.74 -1.38 -9.10
CA HIS A 22 -10.90 -0.28 -9.56
C HIS A 22 -9.40 -0.57 -9.36
N VAL A 23 -8.56 -0.05 -10.25
CA VAL A 23 -7.10 -0.23 -10.21
C VAL A 23 -6.40 1.12 -10.25
N TYR A 24 -5.80 1.51 -9.13
CA TYR A 24 -5.03 2.77 -9.03
C TYR A 24 -3.63 2.67 -9.63
N LYS A 25 -3.03 1.47 -9.60
CA LYS A 25 -1.67 1.23 -10.12
C LYS A 25 -1.43 -0.26 -10.39
N GLY A 26 -0.69 -0.54 -11.46
CA GLY A 26 -0.27 -1.89 -11.84
C GLY A 26 -1.00 -2.41 -13.06
N ASP A 27 -0.55 -3.56 -13.57
CA ASP A 27 -1.15 -4.24 -14.72
C ASP A 27 -2.10 -5.33 -14.21
N VAL A 28 -3.24 -4.88 -13.67
CA VAL A 28 -4.34 -5.73 -13.20
C VAL A 28 -5.60 -5.26 -13.92
N ALA A 29 -6.39 -6.21 -14.44
CA ALA A 29 -7.67 -5.89 -15.04
C ALA A 29 -8.78 -5.86 -13.98
N GLU A 30 -9.80 -5.02 -14.20
CA GLU A 30 -11.05 -5.10 -13.47
C GLU A 30 -11.73 -6.47 -13.72
N GLY A 31 -12.44 -6.96 -12.71
CA GLY A 31 -13.05 -8.30 -12.69
C GLY A 31 -12.47 -9.21 -11.63
N THR A 32 -12.75 -10.51 -11.74
CA THR A 32 -12.31 -11.48 -10.73
C THR A 32 -10.81 -11.72 -10.81
N PHE A 33 -10.12 -11.47 -9.70
CA PHE A 33 -8.67 -11.60 -9.57
C PHE A 33 -8.33 -12.45 -8.34
N ARG A 34 -7.29 -13.28 -8.44
CA ARG A 34 -6.90 -14.16 -7.33
C ARG A 34 -5.78 -13.55 -6.49
N VAL A 35 -6.04 -13.47 -5.19
CA VAL A 35 -5.10 -12.99 -4.17
C VAL A 35 -4.68 -14.14 -3.27
N TYR A 36 -3.38 -14.25 -3.00
CA TYR A 36 -2.79 -15.30 -2.19
C TYR A 36 -2.24 -14.73 -0.89
N SER A 37 -2.20 -15.53 0.18
CA SER A 37 -1.63 -15.12 1.46
C SER A 37 -1.02 -16.29 2.25
N GLU A 38 -0.12 -15.98 3.18
CA GLU A 38 0.72 -16.94 3.94
C GLU A 38 -0.02 -17.60 5.14
N GLY A 39 -1.36 -17.68 5.11
CA GLY A 39 -2.15 -18.32 6.18
C GLY A 39 -2.54 -17.36 7.32
N PRO A 40 -2.49 -17.74 8.61
CA PRO A 40 -2.96 -16.87 9.70
C PRO A 40 -2.07 -15.63 9.89
N GLU A 41 -2.59 -14.56 10.53
CA GLU A 41 -1.83 -13.32 10.81
C GLU A 41 -0.47 -13.57 11.51
N SER A 42 -0.40 -14.58 12.38
CA SER A 42 0.84 -14.98 13.07
C SER A 42 1.96 -15.43 12.12
N ALA A 43 1.62 -15.81 10.89
CA ALA A 43 2.54 -16.16 9.81
C ALA A 43 2.69 -15.01 8.78
N CYS A 44 2.30 -13.79 9.14
CA CYS A 44 2.22 -12.63 8.25
C CYS A 44 1.16 -12.77 7.14
N GLY A 45 0.19 -13.67 7.28
CA GLY A 45 -0.95 -13.71 6.39
C GLY A 45 -1.94 -12.59 6.67
N ALA A 46 -2.77 -12.29 5.68
CA ALA A 46 -3.84 -11.31 5.73
C ALA A 46 -5.17 -12.05 5.70
N ASP A 47 -6.07 -11.73 6.63
CA ASP A 47 -7.43 -12.28 6.64
C ASP A 47 -8.42 -11.22 6.11
N LEU A 48 -9.19 -11.58 5.08
CA LEU A 48 -10.14 -10.70 4.41
C LEU A 48 -11.56 -11.20 4.66
N ASP A 49 -12.42 -10.32 5.19
CA ASP A 49 -13.84 -10.62 5.34
C ASP A 49 -14.53 -10.68 3.98
N VAL A 50 -15.42 -11.65 3.81
CA VAL A 50 -16.27 -11.77 2.62
C VAL A 50 -17.26 -10.60 2.51
N ASN A 51 -17.58 -10.21 1.28
CA ASN A 51 -18.52 -9.11 0.96
C ASN A 51 -18.13 -7.75 1.56
N LYS A 52 -16.83 -7.51 1.74
CA LYS A 52 -16.27 -6.24 2.17
C LYS A 52 -15.35 -5.66 1.09
N VAL A 53 -15.27 -4.34 1.04
CA VAL A 53 -14.40 -3.61 0.12
C VAL A 53 -13.13 -3.25 0.86
N TYR A 54 -11.98 -3.51 0.22
CA TYR A 54 -10.66 -3.25 0.77
C TYR A 54 -9.81 -2.48 -0.23
N LEU A 55 -8.86 -1.71 0.31
CA LEU A 55 -7.75 -1.19 -0.48
C LEU A 55 -6.54 -2.10 -0.29
N LEU A 56 -6.19 -2.83 -1.34
CA LEU A 56 -5.07 -3.75 -1.35
C LEU A 56 -3.86 -3.13 -2.04
N ASN A 57 -2.69 -3.26 -1.42
CA ASN A 57 -1.40 -3.02 -2.04
C ASN A 57 -0.61 -4.31 -1.89
N GLY A 58 0.24 -4.64 -2.87
CA GLY A 58 0.96 -5.90 -2.87
C GLY A 58 1.79 -6.07 -4.12
N ASN A 59 2.58 -7.15 -4.14
CA ASN A 59 3.44 -7.48 -5.27
C ASN A 59 2.72 -8.45 -6.21
N LEU A 60 2.74 -8.12 -7.50
CA LEU A 60 2.29 -9.00 -8.57
C LEU A 60 3.43 -9.95 -8.98
N SER A 61 3.15 -11.25 -8.96
CA SER A 61 4.07 -12.29 -9.43
C SER A 61 3.27 -13.40 -10.12
N GLY A 62 3.63 -13.72 -11.37
CA GLY A 62 2.99 -14.80 -12.12
C GLY A 62 1.49 -14.59 -12.41
N GLY A 63 1.03 -13.33 -12.49
CA GLY A 63 -0.39 -13.00 -12.72
C GLY A 63 -1.26 -13.04 -11.47
N ALA A 64 -0.67 -13.21 -10.29
CA ALA A 64 -1.37 -13.18 -9.02
C ALA A 64 -0.73 -12.18 -8.04
N LEU A 65 -1.51 -11.73 -7.06
CA LEU A 65 -1.04 -10.84 -6.00
C LEU A 65 -0.77 -11.65 -4.73
N LEU A 66 0.43 -11.50 -4.18
CA LEU A 66 0.76 -12.01 -2.85
C LEU A 66 0.50 -10.89 -1.84
N LEU A 67 -0.44 -11.14 -0.92
CA LEU A 67 -0.84 -10.22 0.13
C LEU A 67 -0.29 -10.70 1.47
N ARG A 68 0.59 -9.90 2.07
CA ARG A 68 1.07 -10.11 3.44
C ARG A 68 0.45 -9.07 4.35
N TYR A 69 0.49 -9.34 5.64
CA TYR A 69 -0.06 -8.48 6.69
C TYR A 69 0.45 -7.03 6.60
N CYS A 70 1.72 -6.84 6.26
CA CYS A 70 2.34 -5.52 6.13
C CYS A 70 2.00 -4.79 4.81
N ASP A 71 1.45 -5.51 3.83
CA ASP A 71 1.12 -4.95 2.52
C ASP A 71 -0.29 -4.31 2.51
N LEU A 72 -1.12 -4.62 3.52
CA LEU A 72 -2.44 -4.01 3.70
C LEU A 72 -2.32 -2.51 3.98
N VAL A 73 -2.84 -1.68 3.05
CA VAL A 73 -2.94 -0.23 3.23
C VAL A 73 -3.95 0.10 4.34
N SER A 74 -5.05 -0.65 4.39
CA SER A 74 -6.01 -0.61 5.48
C SER A 74 -6.35 -2.02 5.93
N LYS A 75 -6.27 -2.26 7.24
CA LYS A 75 -6.74 -3.50 7.87
C LYS A 75 -8.27 -3.55 7.98
N LEU A 76 -8.93 -2.40 7.91
CA LEU A 76 -10.38 -2.30 8.03
C LEU A 76 -11.00 -2.10 6.63
N PRO A 77 -12.18 -2.69 6.38
CA PRO A 77 -12.94 -2.43 5.17
C PRO A 77 -13.19 -0.94 4.95
N LEU A 78 -13.14 -0.52 3.69
CA LEU A 78 -13.42 0.85 3.26
C LEU A 78 -14.71 0.86 2.46
N ASN A 79 -15.69 1.66 2.85
CA ASN A 79 -16.92 1.81 2.06
C ASN A 79 -16.69 2.65 0.79
N PHE A 80 -15.71 3.58 0.82
CA PHE A 80 -15.42 4.51 -0.28
C PHE A 80 -13.91 4.84 -0.32
N PRO A 81 -13.06 4.02 -0.96
CA PRO A 81 -11.60 4.21 -0.95
C PRO A 81 -11.15 5.55 -1.53
N ASP A 82 -11.79 6.02 -2.62
CA ASP A 82 -11.46 7.32 -3.26
C ASP A 82 -11.68 8.54 -2.36
N TRP A 83 -12.60 8.42 -1.40
CA TRP A 83 -12.91 9.49 -0.46
C TRP A 83 -11.94 9.52 0.71
N VAL A 84 -11.27 8.39 0.98
CA VAL A 84 -10.36 8.22 2.11
C VAL A 84 -8.93 8.50 1.66
N PHE A 85 -8.57 8.10 0.44
CA PHE A 85 -7.23 8.31 -0.12
C PHE A 85 -7.30 8.72 -1.59
N PRO A 86 -6.95 9.95 -1.98
CA PRO A 86 -6.70 10.37 -3.37
C PRO A 86 -5.44 9.70 -3.95
N LEU A 87 -5.45 8.37 -4.06
CA LEU A 87 -4.28 7.55 -4.40
C LEU A 87 -3.61 7.92 -5.73
N GLU A 88 -4.38 8.39 -6.71
CA GLU A 88 -3.87 8.79 -8.02
C GLU A 88 -2.99 10.03 -7.99
N THR A 89 -3.21 10.92 -7.01
CA THR A 89 -2.58 12.25 -6.97
C THR A 89 -1.73 12.49 -5.74
N TYR A 90 -1.96 11.71 -4.67
CA TYR A 90 -1.37 11.98 -3.37
C TYR A 90 -0.06 11.22 -3.12
N TYR A 91 0.11 10.02 -3.69
CA TYR A 91 1.33 9.23 -3.54
C TYR A 91 2.25 9.39 -4.75
N ASP A 92 3.31 10.19 -4.58
CA ASP A 92 4.30 10.44 -5.61
C ASP A 92 5.52 9.50 -5.46
N CYS A 93 5.67 8.57 -6.40
CA CYS A 93 6.77 7.61 -6.40
C CYS A 93 8.15 8.23 -6.73
N ARG A 94 8.22 9.53 -7.07
CA ARG A 94 9.50 10.25 -7.15
C ARG A 94 10.17 10.33 -5.78
N CYS A 95 9.40 10.35 -4.70
CA CYS A 95 9.87 10.51 -3.34
C CYS A 95 10.15 9.19 -2.63
N LYS A 96 11.22 9.15 -1.84
CA LYS A 96 11.63 7.99 -1.04
C LYS A 96 11.60 8.31 0.45
N VAL A 97 11.23 7.34 1.27
CA VAL A 97 11.25 7.49 2.73
C VAL A 97 12.22 6.46 3.31
N PRO A 98 13.53 6.77 3.37
CA PRO A 98 14.50 5.88 3.98
C PRO A 98 14.22 5.73 5.47
N ARG A 99 13.99 4.49 5.92
CA ARG A 99 13.74 4.16 7.33
C ARG A 99 14.96 4.39 8.22
N TYR A 100 16.15 4.21 7.65
CA TYR A 100 17.43 4.42 8.30
C TYR A 100 18.32 5.26 7.39
N TYR A 101 18.83 6.37 7.90
CA TYR A 101 19.79 7.21 7.22
C TYR A 101 20.84 7.66 8.23
N SER A 102 22.11 7.39 7.94
CA SER A 102 23.25 7.69 8.84
C SER A 102 24.36 8.47 8.14
N GLY A 103 24.08 9.05 6.97
CA GLY A 103 25.02 9.88 6.22
C GLY A 103 24.92 11.36 6.57
N GLU A 104 25.86 12.16 6.06
CA GLU A 104 25.75 13.62 6.09
C GLU A 104 24.86 14.12 4.95
N GLY A 105 23.84 14.90 5.30
CA GLY A 105 22.93 15.56 4.35
C GLY A 105 21.75 14.70 3.91
N LYS A 106 20.61 15.32 3.62
CA LYS A 106 19.41 14.62 3.15
C LYS A 106 19.61 14.13 1.69
N PRO A 107 19.33 12.85 1.36
CA PRO A 107 19.35 12.41 -0.04
C PRO A 107 18.30 13.14 -0.88
N LYS A 108 18.65 13.46 -2.13
CA LYS A 108 17.70 14.05 -3.08
C LYS A 108 16.48 13.15 -3.26
N ASN A 109 15.32 13.76 -3.45
CA ASN A 109 14.02 13.14 -3.60
C ASN A 109 13.67 12.18 -2.45
N SER A 110 14.08 12.51 -1.22
CA SER A 110 13.84 11.67 -0.06
C SER A 110 13.37 12.47 1.14
N CYS A 111 12.50 11.95 1.98
CA CYS A 111 12.20 12.53 3.30
C CYS A 111 12.70 11.61 4.40
N VAL A 112 13.57 12.12 5.29
CA VAL A 112 14.14 11.32 6.37
C VAL A 112 13.03 10.95 7.35
N TYR A 113 12.83 9.65 7.60
CA TYR A 113 11.70 9.13 8.38
C TYR A 113 11.64 9.72 9.80
N SER A 114 12.78 9.93 10.45
CA SER A 114 12.85 10.49 11.82
C SER A 114 12.39 11.94 11.91
N GLU A 115 12.29 12.65 10.78
CA GLU A 115 11.85 14.05 10.70
C GLU A 115 10.34 14.17 10.39
N ARG A 116 9.63 13.04 10.25
CA ARG A 116 8.20 13.01 9.98
C ARG A 116 7.41 13.62 11.15
N PHE A 117 6.53 14.57 10.86
CA PHE A 117 5.75 15.29 11.87
C PHE A 117 4.24 15.02 11.77
N ARG A 118 3.49 15.44 12.79
CA ARG A 118 2.03 15.34 12.83
C ARG A 118 1.37 16.53 12.15
N CYS A 119 0.33 16.27 11.38
CA CYS A 119 -0.52 17.29 10.78
C CYS A 119 -1.61 17.75 11.76
N LEU A 120 -1.91 19.06 11.75
CA LEU A 120 -2.99 19.61 12.54
C LEU A 120 -4.35 19.33 11.89
N PRO A 121 -5.44 19.20 12.67
CA PRO A 121 -6.78 19.12 12.13
C PRO A 121 -7.07 20.31 11.20
N GLY A 122 -7.59 20.03 10.00
CA GLY A 122 -7.90 21.06 8.99
C GLY A 122 -6.72 21.48 8.10
N SER A 123 -5.56 20.82 8.19
CA SER A 123 -4.41 21.09 7.32
C SER A 123 -4.59 20.63 5.87
N GLY A 124 -5.62 19.83 5.58
CA GLY A 124 -5.80 19.17 4.29
C GLY A 124 -5.09 17.81 4.17
N ALA A 125 -4.38 17.37 5.20
CA ALA A 125 -3.80 16.02 5.24
C ALA A 125 -4.87 14.94 5.36
N LEU A 126 -4.62 13.78 4.74
CA LEU A 126 -5.52 12.62 4.79
C LEU A 126 -5.46 11.86 6.12
N GLY A 127 -4.40 12.08 6.89
CA GLY A 127 -4.19 11.47 8.20
C GLY A 127 -3.40 12.37 9.13
N ASP A 128 -3.14 11.85 10.32
CA ASP A 128 -2.51 12.61 11.40
C ASP A 128 -1.01 12.86 11.19
N LEU A 129 -0.39 12.26 10.17
CA LEU A 129 1.04 12.37 9.89
C LEU A 129 1.27 12.98 8.51
N ALA A 130 2.30 13.82 8.41
CA ALA A 130 2.76 14.40 7.15
C ALA A 130 3.22 13.30 6.19
N GLU A 131 3.12 13.56 4.90
CA GLU A 131 3.44 12.61 3.83
C GLU A 131 4.55 13.18 2.95
N CYS A 132 5.43 12.32 2.45
CA CYS A 132 6.59 12.74 1.69
C CYS A 132 6.18 12.99 0.24
N ARG A 133 6.07 14.26 -0.16
CA ARG A 133 5.60 14.66 -1.50
C ARG A 133 6.64 15.54 -2.20
N TYR A 134 6.69 15.46 -3.52
CA TYR A 134 7.57 16.30 -4.32
C TYR A 134 7.04 17.73 -4.34
N SER A 135 7.94 18.70 -4.28
CA SER A 135 7.64 20.13 -4.26
C SER A 135 8.44 20.81 -5.36
N ASP A 136 7.74 21.32 -6.38
CA ASP A 136 8.35 22.05 -7.49
C ASP A 136 9.10 23.30 -7.02
N GLN A 137 8.72 23.88 -5.86
CA GLN A 137 9.34 25.08 -5.31
C GLN A 137 10.78 24.85 -4.85
N VAL A 138 11.06 23.68 -4.28
CA VAL A 138 12.40 23.29 -3.80
C VAL A 138 13.06 22.26 -4.71
N ASP A 139 12.37 21.86 -5.79
CA ASP A 139 12.77 20.79 -6.71
C ASP A 139 13.10 19.48 -5.94
N ASP A 140 12.45 19.22 -4.80
CA ASP A 140 12.81 18.11 -3.92
C ASP A 140 11.58 17.60 -3.15
N CYS A 141 11.73 16.49 -2.45
CA CYS A 141 10.67 15.91 -1.63
C CYS A 141 10.69 16.47 -0.21
N GLU A 142 9.55 16.84 0.32
CA GLU A 142 9.41 17.35 1.68
C GLU A 142 8.20 16.74 2.38
N TRP A 143 8.23 16.76 3.71
CA TRP A 143 7.09 16.36 4.53
C TRP A 143 6.01 17.43 4.42
N GLN A 144 4.85 17.05 3.91
CA GLN A 144 3.72 17.97 3.71
C GLN A 144 2.45 17.42 4.34
N CYS A 145 1.64 18.35 4.84
CA CYS A 145 0.21 18.19 4.97
C CYS A 145 -0.39 18.69 3.63
#